data_AF-A0A382RU91-F1
#
_entry.id   AF-A0A382RU91-F1
#
_cell.length_a   1.000
_cell.length_b   1.000
_cell.length_c   1.000
_cell.angle_alpha   90.00
_cell.angle_beta   90.00
_cell.angle_gamma   90.00
#
_symmetry.space_group_name_H-M   'P 1'
#
loop_
_entity.id
_entity.type
_entity.pdbx_description
1 polymer ?
#
loop_
_entity_poly.entity_id
_entity_poly.type
_entity_poly.pdbx_seq_one_letter_code
_entity_poly.pdbx_strand_id
1 'polypeptide(L)' 'SLKQMLISDLKKPCTECEGSGYIAGLDEWGTIQINLRQSCHVCSGRGYNLTELGQDLWKLYKPMVQNLISEALQNKSE' A
#
# COMPACT_ATOMS: atom_id res chain seq x y z
N SER A 1 -30.04 3.72 -7.75
CA SER A 1 -29.17 2.53 -7.60
C SER A 1 -27.85 3.01 -7.05
N LEU A 2 -27.47 2.64 -5.82
CA LEU A 2 -26.12 2.92 -5.30
C LEU A 2 -25.17 2.08 -6.15
N LYS A 3 -24.36 2.73 -6.99
CA LYS A 3 -23.32 2.06 -7.76
C LYS A 3 -22.38 1.38 -6.77
N GLN A 4 -22.23 0.06 -6.86
CA GLN A 4 -21.30 -0.68 -6.02
C GLN A 4 -19.89 -0.14 -6.24
N MET A 5 -19.27 0.40 -5.19
CA MET A 5 -17.87 0.83 -5.23
C MET A 5 -16.98 -0.41 -5.27
N LEU A 6 -16.13 -0.50 -6.28
CA LEU A 6 -15.16 -1.57 -6.42
C LEU A 6 -13.84 -1.15 -5.80
N ILE A 7 -13.03 -2.12 -5.38
CA ILE A 7 -11.70 -1.83 -4.83
C ILE A 7 -10.82 -1.07 -5.83
N SER A 8 -11.03 -1.30 -7.13
CA SER A 8 -10.35 -0.59 -8.23
C SER A 8 -10.70 0.90 -8.32
N ASP A 9 -11.84 1.31 -7.75
CA ASP A 9 -12.22 2.72 -7.67
C ASP A 9 -11.37 3.47 -6.65
N LEU A 10 -10.73 2.75 -5.71
CA LEU A 10 -9.94 3.30 -4.60
C LEU A 10 -8.44 3.11 -4.78
N LYS A 11 -8.01 2.01 -5.39
CA LYS A 11 -6.59 1.69 -5.59
C LYS A 11 -6.33 1.10 -6.96
N LYS A 12 -5.20 1.47 -7.54
CA LYS A 12 -4.67 0.89 -8.78
C LYS A 12 -3.33 0.23 -8.51
N PRO A 13 -3.04 -0.93 -9.14
CA PRO A 13 -1.70 -1.52 -9.07
C PRO A 13 -0.63 -0.50 -9.43
N CYS A 14 0.47 -0.49 -8.69
CA CYS A 14 1.61 0.33 -9.04
C CYS A 14 2.22 -0.21 -10.33
N THR A 15 2.33 0.63 -11.36
CA THR A 15 2.83 0.22 -12.67
C THR A 15 4.31 -0.15 -12.62
N GLU A 16 5.08 0.53 -11.77
CA GLU A 16 6.53 0.31 -11.63
C GLU A 16 6.89 -1.09 -11.15
N CYS A 17 6.07 -1.66 -10.25
CA CYS A 17 6.32 -2.98 -9.66
C CYS A 17 5.22 -3.99 -10.02
N GLU A 18 4.35 -3.64 -10.96
CA GLU A 18 3.22 -4.46 -11.42
C GLU A 18 2.38 -5.06 -10.28
N GLY A 19 2.19 -4.31 -9.20
CA GLY A 19 1.41 -4.78 -8.05
C GLY A 19 2.19 -5.51 -6.97
N SER A 20 3.43 -5.93 -7.23
CA SER A 20 4.22 -6.74 -6.28
C SER A 20 4.66 -5.98 -5.03
N GLY A 21 4.86 -4.67 -5.14
CA GLY A 21 5.47 -3.85 -4.09
C GLY A 21 7.00 -3.88 -4.08
N TYR A 22 7.65 -4.69 -4.92
CA TYR A 22 9.11 -4.86 -4.94
C TYR A 22 9.66 -4.70 -6.35
N ILE A 23 10.92 -4.27 -6.46
CA ILE A 23 11.64 -4.26 -7.74
C ILE A 23 12.56 -5.47 -7.76
N ALA A 24 12.41 -6.29 -8.81
CA ALA A 24 13.30 -7.41 -9.04
C ALA A 24 14.72 -6.90 -9.32
N GLY A 25 15.70 -7.44 -8.60
CA GLY A 25 17.12 -7.16 -8.81
C GLY A 25 17.87 -8.40 -9.25
N LEU A 26 19.09 -8.22 -9.74
CA LEU A 26 20.04 -9.32 -9.92
C LEU A 26 20.95 -9.40 -8.68
N ASP A 27 21.22 -10.61 -8.20
CA ASP A 27 22.30 -10.81 -7.24
C ASP A 27 23.67 -10.79 -7.92
N GLU A 28 24.73 -10.95 -7.12
CA GLU A 28 26.13 -10.95 -7.56
C GLU A 28 26.47 -12.04 -8.60
N TRP A 29 25.57 -13.05 -8.76
CA TRP A 29 25.70 -14.14 -9.72
C TRP A 29 24.78 -13.97 -10.94
N GLY A 30 24.07 -12.85 -11.04
CA GLY A 30 23.15 -12.58 -12.14
C GLY A 30 21.81 -13.33 -12.04
N THR A 31 21.46 -13.85 -10.86
CA THR A 31 20.15 -14.50 -10.65
C THR A 31 19.11 -13.46 -10.29
N ILE A 32 17.92 -13.55 -10.91
CA ILE A 32 16.79 -12.68 -10.59
C ILE A 32 16.29 -13.00 -9.17
N GLN A 33 16.33 -11.99 -8.32
CA GLN A 33 15.86 -12.03 -6.94
C GLN A 33 14.70 -11.04 -6.78
N ILE A 34 13.50 -11.59 -6.65
CA ILE A 34 12.23 -10.85 -6.61
C ILE A 34 12.16 -9.89 -5.40
N ASN A 35 12.93 -10.19 -4.35
CA ASN A 35 12.94 -9.46 -3.07
C ASN A 35 14.37 -9.08 -2.65
N LEU A 36 15.23 -8.64 -3.58
CA LEU A 36 16.56 -8.11 -3.22
C LEU A 36 16.45 -6.72 -2.55
N ARG A 37 15.67 -6.66 -1.46
CA ARG A 37 15.45 -5.59 -0.47
C ARG A 37 15.02 -4.21 -0.99
N GLN A 38 14.79 -4.05 -2.28
CA GLN A 38 14.33 -2.79 -2.84
C GLN A 38 12.82 -2.79 -2.92
N SER A 39 12.17 -2.37 -1.82
CA SER A 39 10.78 -1.95 -1.88
C SER A 39 10.62 -0.94 -3.02
N CYS A 40 9.59 -1.10 -3.83
CA CYS A 40 9.31 -0.19 -4.92
C CYS A 40 9.18 1.24 -4.36
N HIS A 41 10.09 2.12 -4.76
CA HIS A 41 10.18 3.49 -4.25
C HIS A 41 8.92 4.30 -4.58
N VAL A 42 8.29 4.03 -5.73
CA VAL A 42 7.07 4.70 -6.19
C VAL A 42 5.88 4.43 -5.26
N CYS A 43 5.65 3.16 -4.89
CA CYS A 43 4.52 2.80 -4.01
C CYS A 43 4.92 2.56 -2.55
N SER A 44 6.19 2.83 -2.21
CA SER A 44 6.78 2.58 -0.88
C SER A 44 6.48 1.15 -0.36
N GLY A 45 6.61 0.14 -1.23
CA GLY A 45 6.36 -1.25 -0.86
C GLY A 45 4.90 -1.71 -0.85
N ARG A 46 3.92 -0.83 -1.12
CA ARG A 46 2.49 -1.19 -1.01
C ARG A 46 1.96 -2.03 -2.17
N GLY A 47 2.60 -1.96 -3.34
CA GLY A 47 2.11 -2.57 -4.58
C GLY A 47 0.96 -1.81 -5.25
N TYR A 48 0.45 -0.73 -4.66
CA TYR A 48 -0.61 0.07 -5.25
C TYR A 48 -0.45 1.56 -4.95
N ASN A 49 -1.08 2.37 -5.80
CA ASN A 49 -1.30 3.79 -5.58
C ASN A 49 -2.80 4.04 -5.40
N LEU A 50 -3.14 4.96 -4.51
CA LEU A 50 -4.52 5.39 -4.35
C LEU A 50 -4.96 6.19 -5.57
N THR A 51 -6.20 5.95 -6.02
CA THR A 51 -6.90 6.87 -6.93
C THR A 51 -7.19 8.19 -6.21
N GLU A 52 -7.64 9.21 -6.93
CA GLU A 52 -8.09 10.47 -6.33
C GLU A 52 -9.17 10.22 -5.26
N LEU A 53 -10.21 9.45 -5.59
CA LEU A 53 -11.23 9.04 -4.64
C LEU A 53 -10.64 8.29 -3.43
N GLY A 54 -9.71 7.37 -3.65
CA GLY A 54 -9.02 6.65 -2.58
C GLY A 54 -8.22 7.59 -1.66
N GLN A 55 -7.57 8.61 -2.21
CA GLN A 55 -6.84 9.61 -1.43
C GLN A 55 -7.79 10.45 -0.59
N ASP A 56 -8.92 10.87 -1.14
CA ASP A 56 -9.88 11.72 -0.44
C ASP A 56 -10.58 10.97 0.69
N LEU A 57 -10.98 9.72 0.46
CA LEU A 57 -11.49 8.87 1.53
C LEU A 57 -10.41 8.60 2.58
N TRP A 58 -9.16 8.34 2.18
CA TRP A 58 -8.08 8.16 3.14
C TRP A 58 -7.87 9.40 4.01
N LYS A 59 -7.86 10.60 3.43
CA LYS A 59 -7.75 11.86 4.21
C LYS A 59 -8.89 11.99 5.23
N LEU A 60 -10.11 11.64 4.84
CA LEU A 60 -11.28 11.72 5.69
C LEU A 60 -11.23 10.72 6.86
N TYR A 61 -10.81 9.48 6.60
CA TYR A 61 -10.79 8.42 7.61
C TYR A 61 -9.50 8.34 8.43
N LYS A 62 -8.38 8.90 7.93
CA LYS A 62 -7.06 8.79 8.57
C LYS A 62 -7.07 9.18 10.05
N PRO A 63 -7.69 10.29 10.49
CA PRO A 63 -7.71 10.65 11.91
C PRO A 63 -8.39 9.59 12.78
N MET A 64 -9.54 9.08 12.34
CA MET A 64 -10.26 8.03 13.05
C MET A 64 -9.44 6.74 13.13
N VAL A 65 -8.82 6.33 12.03
CA VAL A 65 -7.93 5.16 12.01
C VAL A 65 -6.74 5.33 12.96
N GLN A 66 -6.14 6.52 13.03
CA GLN A 66 -5.05 6.82 13.96
C GLN A 66 -5.47 6.75 15.42
N ASN A 67 -6.68 7.21 15.75
CA ASN A 67 -7.22 7.08 17.10
C ASN A 67 -7.41 5.60 17.47
N LEU A 68 -8.02 4.81 16.58
CA LEU A 68 -8.21 3.37 16.80
C LEU A 68 -6.90 2.61 16.97
N ILE A 69 -5.86 2.98 16.20
CA ILE A 69 -4.52 2.39 16.37
C ILE A 69 -3.94 2.75 17.74
N SER A 70 -4.08 4.00 18.15
CA SER A 70 -3.55 4.48 19.44
C SER A 70 -4.22 3.77 20.61
N GLU A 71 -5.56 3.66 20.59
CA GLU A 71 -6.35 2.91 21.58
C GLU A 71 -5.93 1.43 21.62
N ALA A 72 -5.78 0.79 20.46
CA ALA A 72 -5.36 -0.61 20.37
C ALA A 72 -3.94 -0.86 20.90
N LEU A 73 -3.04 0.13 20.79
CA LEU A 73 -1.69 0.04 21.34
C LEU A 73 -1.68 0.24 22.86
N GLN A 74 -2.47 1.19 23.37
CA GLN A 74 -2.61 1.43 24.81
C GLN A 74 -3.21 0.23 25.55
N ASN A 75 -4.25 -0.39 24.98
CA ASN A 75 -4.90 -1.57 25.57
C ASN A 75 -4.01 -2.83 25.57
N LYS A 76 -2.91 -2.85 24.81
CA LYS A 76 -1.94 -3.96 24.82
C LYS A 76 -0.81 -3.77 25.83
N SER A 77 -0.68 -2.57 26.39
CA SER A 77 0.33 -2.24 27.40
C SER A 77 -0.16 -2.38 28.84
N GLU A 78 -1.44 -2.71 29.03
CA GLU A 78 -2.06 -3.13 30.30
C GLU A 78 -2.15 -4.65 30.40
#